data_AF-A0A5C7INW1-F1
#
_entry.id   AF-A0A5C7INW1-F1
#
_cell.length_a   1.000
_cell.length_b   1.000
_cell.length_c   1.000
_cell.angle_alpha   90.00
_cell.angle_beta   90.00
_cell.angle_gamma   90.00
#
_symmetry.space_group_name_H-M   'P 1'
#
loop_
_entity.id
_entity.type
_entity.pdbx_description
1 polymer ?
#
loop_
_entity_poly.entity_id
_entity_poly.type
_entity_poly.pdbx_seq_one_letter_code
_entity_poly.pdbx_strand_id
1 'polypeptide(L)'
;MSIICGVPLLECVYCLACARWAWKRCLHTAGHDSETWGLASAEEFEPVPRLCRYILAVYEDDLRNPLWEPSEGYGIDPDWLLLKRTYEDTRGRAPPYILYVDHRHADIVLAIRGLNLAKESDYQMLLDNKLGRKKFDGGYVHNGLLKAAELVLESECEILKELVEKYPKYTLTFTGHSLGSGVAAMLALIAVQNKDKLANIDRNRIRCYAIAPARCMSLNLAVRYADVINSVVLQASS
;
A
#
# COMPACT_ATOMS: atom_id res chain seq x y z
N MET A 1 34.24 -39.94 -31.92
CA MET A 1 32.87 -39.44 -32.24
C MET A 1 32.00 -39.64 -31.01
N SER A 2 31.59 -38.58 -30.29
CA SER A 2 30.35 -38.57 -29.45
C SER A 2 30.14 -37.36 -28.54
N ILE A 3 30.97 -36.31 -28.56
CA ILE A 3 30.75 -35.15 -27.67
C ILE A 3 29.90 -34.05 -28.33
N ILE A 4 29.90 -33.99 -29.66
CA ILE A 4 29.23 -32.90 -30.43
C ILE A 4 27.71 -33.15 -30.59
N CYS A 5 27.22 -34.39 -30.49
CA CYS A 5 25.78 -34.67 -30.57
C CYS A 5 25.00 -34.39 -29.25
N GLY A 6 25.68 -34.18 -28.12
CA GLY A 6 25.02 -33.93 -26.83
C GLY A 6 24.71 -32.46 -26.53
N VAL A 7 25.46 -31.54 -27.16
CA VAL A 7 25.32 -30.09 -26.96
C VAL A 7 23.95 -29.56 -27.40
N PRO A 8 23.40 -29.93 -28.57
CA PRO A 8 22.07 -29.45 -28.99
C PRO A 8 20.94 -29.97 -28.09
N LEU A 9 21.07 -31.20 -27.58
CA LEU A 9 20.08 -31.80 -26.68
C LEU A 9 20.08 -31.10 -25.31
N LEU A 10 21.26 -30.77 -24.77
CA LEU A 10 21.39 -29.99 -23.54
C LEU A 10 20.80 -28.58 -23.67
N GLU A 11 21.05 -27.91 -24.78
CA GLU A 11 20.48 -26.59 -25.09
C GLU A 11 18.94 -26.66 -25.22
N CYS A 12 18.41 -27.67 -25.93
CA CYS A 12 16.96 -27.87 -26.04
C CYS A 12 16.30 -28.16 -24.68
N VAL A 13 16.90 -29.01 -23.84
CA VAL A 13 16.39 -29.30 -22.48
C VAL A 13 16.41 -28.03 -21.62
N TYR A 14 17.47 -27.23 -21.71
CA TYR A 14 17.58 -25.96 -21.00
C TYR A 14 16.50 -24.97 -21.47
N CYS A 15 16.32 -24.79 -22.78
CA CYS A 15 15.29 -23.94 -23.35
C CYS A 15 13.87 -24.38 -22.95
N LEU A 16 13.59 -25.69 -22.98
CA LEU A 16 12.31 -26.25 -22.54
C LEU A 16 12.09 -26.04 -21.03
N ALA A 17 13.13 -26.17 -20.21
CA ALA A 17 13.05 -25.89 -18.79
C ALA A 17 12.77 -24.40 -18.51
N CYS A 18 13.46 -23.48 -19.20
CA CYS A 18 13.22 -22.04 -19.12
C CYS A 18 11.81 -21.68 -19.59
N ALA A 19 11.35 -22.23 -20.72
CA ALA A 19 10.00 -22.01 -21.24
C ALA A 19 8.92 -22.54 -20.30
N ARG A 20 9.11 -23.74 -19.74
CA ARG A 20 8.21 -24.31 -18.73
C ARG A 20 8.21 -23.50 -17.43
N TRP A 21 9.36 -22.99 -17.00
CA TRP A 21 9.46 -22.12 -15.83
C TRP A 21 8.72 -20.80 -16.08
N ALA A 22 8.93 -20.17 -17.24
CA ALA A 22 8.23 -18.95 -17.62
C ALA A 22 6.71 -19.18 -17.74
N TRP A 23 6.29 -20.26 -18.41
CA TRP A 23 4.90 -20.68 -18.54
C TRP A 23 4.24 -20.88 -17.18
N LYS A 24 4.88 -21.64 -16.27
CA LYS A 24 4.38 -21.83 -14.90
C LYS A 24 4.25 -20.51 -14.17
N ARG A 25 5.19 -19.58 -14.35
CA ARG A 25 5.19 -18.29 -13.65
C ARG A 25 4.15 -17.32 -14.21
N CYS A 26 3.89 -17.37 -15.52
CA CYS A 26 2.86 -16.57 -16.19
C CYS A 26 1.45 -17.10 -15.93
N LEU A 27 1.27 -18.42 -15.76
CA LEU A 27 -0.02 -19.05 -15.46
C LEU A 27 -0.28 -19.27 -13.97
N HIS A 28 0.70 -19.02 -13.10
CA HIS A 28 0.48 -19.15 -11.67
C HIS A 28 -0.43 -18.01 -11.20
N THR A 29 -1.70 -18.35 -11.07
CA THR A 29 -2.70 -17.52 -10.40
C THR A 29 -2.73 -17.91 -8.93
N ALA A 30 -2.35 -16.97 -8.05
CA ALA A 30 -2.42 -17.14 -6.59
C ALA A 30 -3.87 -17.22 -6.06
N GLY A 31 -4.88 -17.30 -6.93
CA GLY A 31 -6.30 -17.33 -6.56
C GLY A 31 -6.71 -18.55 -5.75
N HIS A 32 -5.92 -19.63 -5.79
CA HIS A 32 -6.12 -20.82 -4.96
C HIS A 32 -5.27 -20.82 -3.68
N ASP A 33 -4.33 -19.88 -3.53
CA ASP A 33 -3.39 -19.85 -2.40
C ASP A 33 -4.10 -19.57 -1.06
N SER A 34 -5.28 -18.94 -1.12
CA SER A 34 -6.14 -18.60 0.03
C SER A 34 -7.29 -19.58 0.28
N GLU A 35 -7.45 -20.65 -0.52
CA GLU A 35 -8.59 -21.59 -0.37
C GLU A 35 -8.66 -22.27 0.99
N THR A 36 -7.50 -22.46 1.62
CA THR A 36 -7.39 -23.12 2.94
C THR A 36 -7.27 -22.14 4.10
N TRP A 37 -7.31 -20.83 3.82
CA TRP A 37 -7.20 -19.81 4.86
C TRP A 37 -8.52 -19.69 5.62
N GLY A 38 -8.43 -19.34 6.91
CA GLY A 38 -9.62 -19.05 7.70
C GLY A 38 -10.41 -17.89 7.09
N LEU A 39 -11.74 -17.96 7.18
CA LEU A 39 -12.58 -16.84 6.79
C LEU A 39 -12.35 -15.67 7.76
N ALA A 40 -12.19 -14.46 7.21
CA ALA A 40 -12.16 -13.26 8.02
C ALA A 40 -13.52 -13.06 8.71
N SER A 41 -13.50 -12.72 9.99
CA SER A 41 -14.71 -12.33 10.71
C SER A 41 -15.26 -11.00 10.18
N ALA A 42 -16.55 -10.75 10.41
CA ALA A 42 -17.18 -9.50 10.02
C ALA A 42 -16.49 -8.28 10.69
N GLU A 43 -16.02 -8.44 11.93
CA GLU A 43 -15.32 -7.39 12.68
C GLU A 43 -13.94 -7.09 12.10
N GLU A 44 -13.15 -8.12 11.75
CA GLU A 44 -11.85 -7.95 11.11
C GLU A 44 -11.96 -7.27 9.74
N PHE A 45 -13.04 -7.54 9.00
CA PHE A 45 -13.25 -7.01 7.66
C PHE A 45 -14.00 -5.66 7.64
N GLU A 46 -14.70 -5.27 8.71
CA GLU A 46 -15.51 -4.04 8.78
C GLU A 46 -14.79 -2.79 8.26
N PRO A 47 -13.50 -2.54 8.60
CA PRO A 47 -12.83 -1.31 8.16
C PRO A 47 -12.58 -1.29 6.65
N VAL A 48 -12.51 -2.45 5.99
CA VAL A 48 -12.01 -2.58 4.61
C VAL A 48 -12.91 -1.86 3.60
N PRO A 49 -14.24 -2.11 3.52
CA PRO A 49 -15.11 -1.40 2.59
C PRO A 49 -15.09 0.13 2.80
N ARG A 50 -15.05 0.58 4.06
CA ARG A 50 -14.94 2.00 4.41
C ARG A 50 -13.66 2.62 3.86
N LEU A 51 -12.51 2.01 4.13
CA LEU A 51 -11.21 2.51 3.67
C LEU A 51 -11.08 2.44 2.14
N CYS A 52 -11.65 1.43 1.49
CA CYS A 52 -11.75 1.38 0.02
C CYS A 52 -12.48 2.60 -0.54
N ARG A 53 -13.61 3.00 0.06
CA ARG A 53 -14.33 4.21 -0.33
C ARG A 53 -13.49 5.47 -0.13
N TYR A 54 -12.74 5.57 0.97
CA TYR A 54 -11.84 6.71 1.20
C TYR A 54 -10.70 6.79 0.19
N ILE A 55 -10.19 5.65 -0.26
CA ILE A 55 -9.21 5.60 -1.36
C ILE A 55 -9.84 6.06 -2.68
N LEU A 56 -11.07 5.62 -2.98
CA LEU A 56 -11.78 6.03 -4.20
C LEU A 56 -12.06 7.54 -4.20
N ALA A 57 -12.37 8.13 -3.05
CA ALA A 57 -12.55 9.57 -2.89
C ALA A 57 -11.29 10.40 -3.27
N VAL A 58 -10.09 9.81 -3.19
CA VAL A 58 -8.86 10.47 -3.65
C VAL A 58 -8.88 10.71 -5.17
N TYR A 59 -9.65 9.93 -5.93
CA TYR A 59 -9.74 10.03 -7.39
C TYR A 59 -10.66 11.15 -7.87
N GLU A 60 -11.56 11.65 -7.03
CA GLU A 60 -12.40 12.81 -7.36
C GLU A 60 -11.56 14.08 -7.52
N ASP A 61 -12.07 15.09 -8.22
CA ASP A 61 -11.45 16.42 -8.18
C ASP A 61 -12.07 17.26 -7.04
N ASP A 62 -13.40 17.24 -6.92
CA ASP A 62 -14.16 17.92 -5.87
C ASP A 62 -15.03 16.92 -5.09
N LEU A 63 -14.75 16.78 -3.78
CA LEU A 63 -15.50 15.88 -2.91
C LEU A 63 -16.87 16.42 -2.47
N ARG A 64 -17.13 17.73 -2.66
CA ARG A 64 -18.47 18.30 -2.43
C ARG A 64 -19.41 18.07 -3.60
N ASN A 65 -18.86 17.76 -4.78
CA ASN A 65 -19.62 17.47 -5.99
C ASN A 65 -18.95 16.32 -6.77
N PRO A 66 -18.99 15.08 -6.24
CA PRO A 66 -18.29 13.94 -6.82
C PRO A 66 -18.91 13.51 -8.16
N LEU A 67 -18.07 13.05 -9.09
CA LEU A 67 -18.48 12.61 -10.43
C LEU A 67 -18.65 11.09 -10.54
N TRP A 68 -17.91 10.33 -9.75
CA TRP A 68 -17.76 8.87 -9.82
C TRP A 68 -18.15 8.21 -8.50
N GLU A 69 -19.08 8.82 -7.78
CA GLU A 69 -19.52 8.36 -6.48
C GLU A 69 -20.20 6.97 -6.58
N PRO A 70 -19.80 5.99 -5.75
CA PRO A 70 -20.48 4.70 -5.66
C PRO A 70 -21.92 4.85 -5.17
N SER A 71 -22.76 3.83 -5.36
CA SER A 71 -24.17 3.86 -4.95
C SER A 71 -24.40 4.13 -3.46
N GLU A 72 -23.47 3.74 -2.59
CA GLU A 72 -23.51 3.99 -1.14
C GLU A 72 -22.76 5.26 -0.70
N GLY A 73 -22.28 6.05 -1.67
CA GLY A 73 -21.43 7.20 -1.42
C GLY A 73 -19.99 6.84 -1.08
N TYR A 74 -19.15 7.86 -0.87
CA TYR A 74 -17.82 7.66 -0.29
C TYR A 74 -17.83 7.51 1.23
N GLY A 75 -18.92 7.89 1.90
CA GLY A 75 -19.00 7.91 3.35
C GLY A 75 -18.07 8.93 4.01
N ILE A 76 -17.54 9.89 3.25
CA ILE A 76 -16.73 11.01 3.72
C ILE A 76 -17.65 12.21 3.97
N ASP A 77 -17.47 12.83 5.13
CA ASP A 77 -17.96 14.18 5.41
C ASP A 77 -16.93 15.21 4.91
N PRO A 78 -17.21 16.02 3.88
CA PRO A 78 -16.25 16.99 3.34
C PRO A 78 -15.76 18.01 4.35
N ASP A 79 -16.48 18.25 5.45
CA ASP A 79 -16.07 19.19 6.49
C ASP A 79 -15.01 18.59 7.44
N TRP A 80 -14.82 17.26 7.43
CA TRP A 80 -13.73 16.60 8.20
C TRP A 80 -12.51 16.25 7.34
N LEU A 81 -12.52 16.64 6.06
CA LEU A 81 -11.37 16.57 5.18
C LEU A 81 -10.41 17.72 5.49
N LEU A 82 -9.21 17.40 5.97
CA LEU A 82 -8.22 18.42 6.34
C LEU A 82 -7.40 18.90 5.15
N LEU A 83 -6.99 17.97 4.29
CA LEU A 83 -6.25 18.30 3.07
C LEU A 83 -6.39 17.21 2.02
N LYS A 84 -6.11 17.62 0.79
CA LYS A 84 -5.93 16.78 -0.38
C LYS A 84 -4.67 17.23 -1.11
N ARG A 85 -3.78 16.30 -1.44
CA ARG A 85 -2.57 16.54 -2.21
C ARG A 85 -2.68 15.87 -3.57
N THR A 86 -2.29 16.62 -4.59
CA THR A 86 -2.27 16.23 -5.99
C THR A 86 -0.84 15.88 -6.44
N TYR A 87 -0.67 15.54 -7.72
CA TYR A 87 0.66 15.34 -8.29
C TYR A 87 1.47 16.63 -8.31
N GLU A 88 0.80 17.76 -8.47
CA GLU A 88 1.37 19.09 -8.50
C GLU A 88 1.95 19.46 -7.13
N ASP A 89 1.21 19.19 -6.05
CA ASP A 89 1.66 19.41 -4.67
C ASP A 89 2.88 18.57 -4.30
N THR A 90 2.86 17.28 -4.69
CA THR A 90 3.94 16.33 -4.38
C THR A 90 5.12 16.42 -5.35
N ARG A 91 4.95 17.18 -6.44
CA ARG A 91 5.87 17.23 -7.60
C ARG A 91 6.14 15.83 -8.18
N GLY A 92 5.11 14.99 -8.22
CA GLY A 92 5.16 13.61 -8.73
C GLY A 92 5.97 12.63 -7.88
N ARG A 93 6.44 13.03 -6.69
CA ARG A 93 7.29 12.17 -5.84
C ARG A 93 6.50 11.25 -4.90
N ALA A 94 5.18 11.44 -4.81
CA ALA A 94 4.24 10.56 -4.16
C ALA A 94 2.91 10.56 -4.93
N PRO A 95 2.12 9.48 -4.89
CA PRO A 95 0.77 9.49 -5.48
C PRO A 95 -0.13 10.48 -4.71
N PRO A 96 -1.21 11.00 -5.31
CA PRO A 96 -2.20 11.81 -4.62
C PRO A 96 -2.75 11.13 -3.37
N TYR A 97 -3.09 11.92 -2.36
CA TYR A 97 -3.64 11.42 -1.10
C TYR A 97 -4.53 12.45 -0.42
N ILE A 98 -5.33 11.98 0.53
CA ILE A 98 -6.10 12.82 1.45
C ILE A 98 -5.72 12.52 2.90
N LEU A 99 -5.86 13.52 3.76
CA LEU A 99 -5.87 13.35 5.22
C LEU A 99 -7.27 13.68 5.73
N TYR A 100 -7.91 12.69 6.32
CA TYR A 100 -9.31 12.73 6.73
C TYR A 100 -9.43 12.36 8.21
N VAL A 101 -10.23 13.11 8.98
CA VAL A 101 -10.51 12.79 10.38
C VAL A 101 -11.89 12.18 10.49
N ASP A 102 -11.94 10.87 10.64
CA ASP A 102 -13.19 10.12 10.78
C ASP A 102 -13.64 10.14 12.24
N HIS A 103 -14.45 11.14 12.59
CA HIS A 103 -14.99 11.27 13.94
C HIS A 103 -15.95 10.14 14.33
N ARG A 104 -16.56 9.44 13.36
CA ARG A 104 -17.50 8.34 13.63
C ARG A 104 -16.77 7.10 14.10
N HIS A 105 -15.58 6.84 13.55
CA HIS A 105 -14.78 5.66 13.86
C HIS A 105 -13.58 5.95 14.77
N ALA A 106 -13.43 7.20 15.23
CA ALA A 106 -12.28 7.68 15.99
C ALA A 106 -10.96 7.35 15.26
N ASP A 107 -10.84 7.77 14.01
CA ASP A 107 -9.72 7.41 13.15
C ASP A 107 -9.16 8.63 12.40
N ILE A 108 -7.84 8.76 12.36
CA ILE A 108 -7.12 9.72 11.52
C ILE A 108 -6.62 8.92 10.32
N VAL A 109 -7.18 9.15 9.15
CA VAL A 109 -6.94 8.33 7.96
C VAL A 109 -6.14 9.12 6.93
N LEU A 110 -4.99 8.58 6.54
CA LEU A 110 -4.24 9.01 5.37
C LEU A 110 -4.45 8.01 4.24
N ALA A 111 -5.29 8.37 3.26
CA ALA A 111 -5.67 7.50 2.15
C ALA A 111 -4.93 7.90 0.86
N ILE A 112 -4.24 6.94 0.25
CA ILE A 112 -3.33 7.16 -0.89
C ILE A 112 -3.86 6.47 -2.15
N ARG A 113 -3.90 7.23 -3.24
CA ARG A 113 -4.33 6.77 -4.56
C ARG A 113 -3.39 5.70 -5.12
N GLY A 114 -3.93 4.80 -5.95
CA GLY A 114 -3.13 3.94 -6.80
C GLY A 114 -2.49 4.67 -7.98
N LEU A 115 -1.73 3.94 -8.78
CA LEU A 115 -1.02 4.50 -9.93
C LEU A 115 -1.98 5.11 -10.96
N ASN A 116 -1.55 6.20 -11.58
CA ASN A 116 -2.19 6.76 -12.75
C ASN A 116 -1.39 6.35 -14.00
N LEU A 117 -2.04 5.62 -14.92
CA LEU A 117 -1.39 5.09 -16.12
C LEU A 117 -0.82 6.17 -17.04
N ALA A 118 -1.31 7.41 -16.95
CA ALA A 118 -0.81 8.55 -17.72
C ALA A 118 0.32 9.32 -17.02
N LYS A 119 0.67 8.99 -15.76
CA LYS A 119 1.69 9.69 -14.98
C LYS A 119 2.97 8.88 -14.95
N GLU A 120 3.96 9.32 -15.73
CA GLU A 120 5.28 8.65 -15.79
C GLU A 120 5.94 8.53 -14.42
N SER A 121 5.77 9.52 -13.55
CA SER A 121 6.35 9.54 -12.20
C SER A 121 5.95 8.34 -11.35
N ASP A 122 4.74 7.80 -11.52
CA ASP A 122 4.28 6.61 -10.79
C ASP A 122 5.04 5.36 -11.23
N TYR A 123 5.32 5.24 -12.53
CA TYR A 123 6.17 4.16 -13.04
C TYR A 123 7.60 4.32 -12.57
N GLN A 124 8.16 5.53 -12.59
CA GLN A 124 9.51 5.79 -12.09
C GLN A 124 9.63 5.39 -10.61
N MET A 125 8.62 5.69 -9.80
CA MET A 125 8.56 5.27 -8.41
C MET A 125 8.51 3.75 -8.25
N LEU A 126 7.66 3.06 -9.02
CA LEU A 126 7.56 1.60 -8.99
C LEU A 126 8.83 0.90 -9.50
N LEU A 127 9.51 1.50 -10.48
CA LEU A 127 10.73 0.95 -11.07
C LEU A 127 12.01 1.35 -10.32
N ASP A 128 11.94 2.31 -9.40
CA ASP A 128 13.03 2.64 -8.48
C ASP A 128 13.16 1.57 -7.39
N ASN A 129 13.54 0.35 -7.79
CA ASN A 129 13.76 -0.76 -6.88
C ASN A 129 14.84 -1.71 -7.40
N LYS A 130 16.05 -1.59 -6.85
CA LYS A 130 17.10 -2.59 -7.09
C LYS A 130 17.29 -3.42 -5.82
N LEU A 131 17.28 -4.74 -5.99
CA LEU A 131 17.43 -5.71 -4.90
C LEU A 131 18.65 -5.39 -4.03
N GLY A 132 18.47 -5.50 -2.71
CA GLY A 132 19.55 -5.32 -1.73
C GLY A 132 19.96 -3.87 -1.42
N ARG A 133 19.40 -2.86 -2.10
CA ARG A 133 19.86 -1.47 -1.95
C ARG A 133 19.25 -0.68 -0.79
N LYS A 134 18.05 -1.02 -0.32
CA LYS A 134 17.39 -0.28 0.77
C LYS A 134 17.06 -1.22 1.91
N LYS A 135 17.95 -1.22 2.91
CA LYS A 135 17.75 -1.90 4.18
C LYS A 135 16.86 -1.04 5.08
N PHE A 136 15.96 -1.67 5.81
CA PHE A 136 15.12 -1.02 6.81
C PHE A 136 14.82 -2.02 7.91
N ASP A 137 15.04 -1.63 9.17
CA ASP A 137 14.74 -2.46 10.35
C ASP A 137 15.20 -3.93 10.22
N GLY A 138 16.43 -4.16 9.73
CA GLY A 138 16.98 -5.51 9.55
C GLY A 138 16.37 -6.34 8.42
N GLY A 139 15.51 -5.77 7.57
CA GLY A 139 15.03 -6.36 6.31
C GLY A 139 15.26 -5.45 5.11
N TYR A 140 14.51 -5.68 4.03
CA TYR A 140 14.59 -4.93 2.79
C TYR A 140 13.22 -4.38 2.41
N VAL A 141 13.22 -3.16 1.89
CA VAL A 141 12.01 -2.47 1.42
C VAL A 141 12.19 -1.96 0.01
N HIS A 142 11.08 -1.69 -0.65
CA HIS A 142 11.06 -1.11 -1.97
C HIS A 142 11.51 0.36 -1.92
N ASN A 143 12.57 0.69 -2.65
CA ASN A 143 13.23 2.00 -2.50
C ASN A 143 12.34 3.18 -2.90
N GLY A 144 11.69 3.14 -4.07
CA GLY A 144 10.80 4.22 -4.53
C GLY A 144 9.59 4.43 -3.62
N LEU A 145 8.92 3.35 -3.19
CA LEU A 145 7.81 3.41 -2.24
C LEU A 145 8.22 3.99 -0.89
N LEU A 146 9.41 3.63 -0.38
CA LEU A 146 9.90 4.18 0.88
C LEU A 146 10.20 5.68 0.74
N LYS A 147 10.83 6.12 -0.34
CA LYS A 147 11.06 7.57 -0.58
C LYS A 147 9.77 8.36 -0.66
N ALA A 148 8.73 7.81 -1.30
CA ALA A 148 7.41 8.43 -1.36
C ALA A 148 6.80 8.54 0.05
N ALA A 149 6.89 7.48 0.85
CA ALA A 149 6.42 7.50 2.24
C ALA A 149 7.19 8.48 3.13
N GLU A 150 8.53 8.52 3.02
CA GLU A 150 9.39 9.50 3.70
C GLU A 150 8.93 10.93 3.36
N LEU A 151 8.71 11.23 2.08
CA LEU A 151 8.22 12.54 1.64
C LEU A 151 6.84 12.89 2.24
N VAL A 152 5.89 11.95 2.21
CA VAL A 152 4.54 12.19 2.73
C VAL A 152 4.57 12.43 4.23
N LEU A 153 5.32 11.61 4.98
CA LEU A 153 5.46 11.81 6.41
C LEU A 153 6.16 13.14 6.72
N GLU A 154 7.22 13.50 6.01
CA GLU A 154 7.90 14.79 6.19
C GLU A 154 6.98 15.98 5.90
N SER A 155 6.15 15.88 4.85
CA SER A 155 5.26 16.97 4.44
C SER A 155 4.13 17.20 5.43
N GLU A 156 3.61 16.11 6.03
CA GLU A 156 2.43 16.14 6.89
C GLU A 156 2.75 15.81 8.36
N CYS A 157 4.03 15.82 8.76
CA CYS A 157 4.47 15.39 10.11
C CYS A 157 3.81 16.22 11.22
N GLU A 158 3.84 17.56 11.06
CA GLU A 158 3.34 18.48 12.08
C GLU A 158 1.82 18.34 12.24
N ILE A 159 1.06 18.29 11.14
CA ILE A 159 -0.39 18.10 11.21
C ILE A 159 -0.76 16.73 11.78
N LEU A 160 -0.05 15.66 11.41
CA LEU A 160 -0.27 14.33 11.99
C LEU A 160 0.02 14.33 13.50
N LYS A 161 1.10 14.96 13.93
CA LYS A 161 1.45 15.10 15.34
C LYS A 161 0.38 15.86 16.11
N GLU A 162 -0.06 17.01 15.62
CA GLU A 162 -1.14 17.80 16.23
C GLU A 162 -2.44 17.01 16.35
N LEU A 163 -2.82 16.24 15.32
CA LEU A 163 -4.04 15.42 15.36
C LEU A 163 -3.93 14.28 16.37
N VAL A 164 -2.78 13.62 16.45
CA VAL A 164 -2.54 12.56 17.42
C VAL A 164 -2.63 13.07 18.86
N GLU A 165 -2.10 14.27 19.13
CA GLU A 165 -2.20 14.94 20.43
C GLU A 165 -3.64 15.37 20.73
N LYS A 166 -4.31 15.97 19.76
CA LYS A 166 -5.68 16.47 19.88
C LYS A 166 -6.70 15.33 20.08
N TYR A 167 -6.45 14.17 19.46
CA TYR A 167 -7.34 13.02 19.51
C TYR A 167 -6.62 11.78 20.09
N PRO A 168 -6.35 11.74 21.41
CA PRO A 168 -5.52 10.70 22.03
C PRO A 168 -6.17 9.31 22.02
N LYS A 169 -7.48 9.22 21.75
CA LYS A 169 -8.21 7.96 21.60
C LYS A 169 -8.31 7.49 20.15
N TYR A 170 -7.91 8.32 19.19
CA TYR A 170 -8.08 7.99 17.78
C TYR A 170 -6.93 7.10 17.31
N THR A 171 -7.21 6.21 16.38
CA THR A 171 -6.17 5.49 15.64
C THR A 171 -5.58 6.37 14.54
N LEU A 172 -4.36 6.05 14.12
CA LEU A 172 -3.71 6.61 12.95
C LEU A 172 -3.63 5.50 11.89
N THR A 173 -4.47 5.60 10.86
CA THR A 173 -4.62 4.57 9.84
C THR A 173 -4.08 5.04 8.50
N PHE A 174 -3.08 4.31 7.99
CA PHE A 174 -2.60 4.48 6.62
C PHE A 174 -3.33 3.51 5.69
N THR A 175 -3.82 3.99 4.55
CA THR A 175 -4.48 3.11 3.59
C THR A 175 -4.18 3.52 2.16
N GLY A 176 -4.29 2.59 1.24
CA GLY A 176 -4.09 2.85 -0.18
C GLY A 176 -4.42 1.64 -1.03
N HIS A 177 -4.51 1.85 -2.34
CA HIS A 177 -4.73 0.79 -3.33
C HIS A 177 -3.51 0.64 -4.26
N SER A 178 -3.15 -0.60 -4.61
CA SER A 178 -2.07 -0.92 -5.56
C SER A 178 -0.74 -0.24 -5.21
N LEU A 179 -0.29 0.73 -6.04
CA LEU A 179 0.90 1.55 -5.75
C LEU A 179 0.77 2.29 -4.40
N GLY A 180 -0.39 2.90 -4.16
CA GLY A 180 -0.68 3.65 -2.93
C GLY A 180 -0.65 2.78 -1.68
N SER A 181 -1.04 1.50 -1.78
CA SER A 181 -0.92 0.55 -0.66
C SER A 181 0.54 0.28 -0.29
N GLY A 182 1.40 0.23 -1.29
CA GLY A 182 2.84 0.09 -1.07
C GLY A 182 3.41 1.28 -0.31
N VAL A 183 2.99 2.50 -0.65
CA VAL A 183 3.35 3.73 0.08
C VAL A 183 2.76 3.73 1.49
N ALA A 184 1.48 3.35 1.66
CA ALA A 184 0.81 3.25 2.95
C ALA A 184 1.50 2.25 3.89
N ALA A 185 1.91 1.08 3.36
CA ALA A 185 2.66 0.09 4.13
C ALA A 185 4.03 0.65 4.58
N MET A 186 4.74 1.37 3.71
CA MET A 186 6.00 2.03 4.08
C MET A 186 5.78 3.13 5.13
N LEU A 187 4.71 3.92 5.02
CA LEU A 187 4.31 4.93 6.02
C LEU A 187 4.11 4.32 7.40
N ALA A 188 3.44 3.16 7.47
CA ALA A 188 3.25 2.45 8.73
C ALA A 188 4.58 1.98 9.33
N LEU A 189 5.51 1.47 8.52
CA LEU A 189 6.84 1.08 8.99
C LEU A 189 7.59 2.29 9.60
N ILE A 190 7.61 3.43 8.90
CA ILE A 190 8.33 4.61 9.37
C ILE A 190 7.63 5.28 10.55
N ALA A 191 6.30 5.30 10.61
CA ALA A 191 5.54 5.83 11.74
C ALA A 191 5.82 5.04 13.02
N VAL A 192 5.84 3.71 12.93
CA VAL A 192 6.16 2.82 14.06
C VAL A 192 7.62 2.96 14.52
N GLN A 193 8.55 3.23 13.61
CA GLN A 193 9.97 3.43 13.95
C GLN A 193 10.27 4.85 14.45
N ASN A 194 9.42 5.84 14.14
CA ASN A 194 9.62 7.26 14.48
C ASN A 194 8.43 7.81 15.30
N LYS A 195 7.92 7.04 16.27
CA LYS A 195 6.76 7.42 17.09
C LYS A 195 6.99 8.72 17.86
N ASP A 196 8.24 9.01 18.21
CA ASP A 196 8.68 10.26 18.84
C ASP A 196 8.33 11.50 18.01
N LYS A 197 8.36 11.38 16.68
CA LYS A 197 7.92 12.45 15.77
C LYS A 197 6.40 12.61 15.70
N LEU A 198 5.66 11.56 16.06
CA LEU A 198 4.19 11.50 16.04
C LEU A 198 3.64 11.50 17.47
N ALA A 199 4.13 12.45 18.29
CA ALA A 199 3.66 12.67 19.66
C ALA A 199 3.71 11.42 20.56
N ASN A 200 4.72 10.56 20.35
CA ASN A 200 4.88 9.29 21.07
C ASN A 200 3.63 8.39 21.01
N ILE A 201 2.90 8.41 19.89
CA ILE A 201 1.73 7.54 19.68
C ILE A 201 2.04 6.08 20.03
N ASP A 202 1.09 5.43 20.70
CA ASP A 202 1.21 4.00 20.99
C ASP A 202 1.18 3.16 19.71
N ARG A 203 2.01 2.12 19.65
CA ARG A 203 2.12 1.25 18.46
C ARG A 203 0.77 0.66 18.05
N ASN A 204 -0.05 0.26 19.03
CA ASN A 204 -1.38 -0.34 18.80
C ASN A 204 -2.41 0.63 18.18
N ARG A 205 -2.14 1.94 18.20
CA ARG A 205 -2.97 2.95 17.54
C ARG A 205 -2.58 3.16 16.09
N ILE A 206 -1.41 2.71 15.66
CA ILE A 206 -0.97 2.78 14.27
C ILE A 206 -1.50 1.55 13.53
N ARG A 207 -2.20 1.77 12.42
CA ARG A 207 -2.75 0.70 11.57
C ARG A 207 -2.46 0.97 10.11
N CYS A 208 -2.42 -0.08 9.32
CA CYS A 208 -2.38 0.01 7.88
C CYS A 208 -3.29 -1.02 7.23
N TYR A 209 -4.08 -0.58 6.26
CA TYR A 209 -4.86 -1.45 5.38
C TYR A 209 -4.40 -1.26 3.95
N ALA A 210 -3.57 -2.19 3.49
CA ALA A 210 -2.93 -2.17 2.19
C ALA A 210 -3.78 -2.99 1.20
N ILE A 211 -4.53 -2.32 0.32
CA ILE A 211 -5.51 -2.94 -0.59
C ILE A 211 -4.87 -3.32 -1.93
N ALA A 212 -4.78 -4.62 -2.24
CA ALA A 212 -4.09 -5.16 -3.40
C ALA A 212 -2.64 -4.65 -3.54
N PRO A 213 -1.79 -4.80 -2.50
CA PRO A 213 -0.51 -4.11 -2.45
C PRO A 213 0.52 -4.68 -3.44
N ALA A 214 1.35 -3.79 -3.98
CA ALA A 214 2.59 -4.19 -4.64
C ALA A 214 3.55 -4.86 -3.64
N ARG A 215 4.42 -5.76 -4.11
CA ARG A 215 5.50 -6.33 -3.29
C ARG A 215 6.44 -5.21 -2.84
N CYS A 216 6.35 -4.84 -1.56
CA CYS A 216 7.00 -3.65 -1.02
C CYS A 216 8.03 -3.91 0.09
N MET A 217 8.08 -5.12 0.67
CA MET A 217 9.04 -5.46 1.74
C MET A 217 9.41 -6.95 1.75
N SER A 218 10.49 -7.29 2.48
CA SER A 218 10.93 -8.66 2.72
C SER A 218 10.02 -9.38 3.72
N LEU A 219 9.97 -10.71 3.61
CA LEU A 219 9.10 -11.55 4.45
C LEU A 219 9.32 -11.33 5.96
N ASN A 220 10.57 -11.16 6.40
CA ASN A 220 10.85 -10.91 7.82
C ASN A 220 10.25 -9.60 8.33
N LEU A 221 10.13 -8.56 7.49
CA LEU A 221 9.44 -7.32 7.85
C LEU A 221 7.93 -7.52 7.85
N ALA A 222 7.40 -8.21 6.83
CA ALA A 222 5.97 -8.53 6.77
C ALA A 222 5.51 -9.28 8.03
N VAL A 223 6.28 -10.26 8.50
CA VAL A 223 5.99 -10.98 9.76
C VAL A 223 6.14 -10.08 10.99
N ARG A 224 7.19 -9.25 11.06
CA ARG A 224 7.44 -8.36 12.21
C ARG A 224 6.38 -7.28 12.40
N TYR A 225 5.74 -6.86 11.31
CA TYR A 225 4.74 -5.79 11.31
C TYR A 225 3.33 -6.31 11.05
N ALA A 226 3.09 -7.62 11.21
CA ALA A 226 1.79 -8.24 11.02
C ALA A 226 0.73 -7.75 12.01
N ASP A 227 1.14 -7.16 13.14
CA ASP A 227 0.26 -6.50 14.11
C ASP A 227 -0.20 -5.10 13.68
N VAL A 228 0.45 -4.50 12.69
CA VAL A 228 0.20 -3.13 12.22
C VAL A 228 -0.36 -3.12 10.79
N ILE A 229 0.18 -3.97 9.90
CA ILE A 229 -0.10 -3.93 8.46
C ILE A 229 -0.97 -5.11 8.04
N ASN A 230 -2.22 -4.81 7.69
CA ASN A 230 -3.15 -5.75 7.07
C ASN A 230 -3.05 -5.65 5.55
N SER A 231 -2.66 -6.74 4.89
CA SER A 231 -2.68 -6.83 3.43
C SER A 231 -3.99 -7.48 2.98
N VAL A 232 -4.76 -6.77 2.16
CA VAL A 232 -6.07 -7.23 1.71
C VAL A 232 -6.03 -7.51 0.22
N VAL A 233 -6.30 -8.75 -0.17
CA VAL A 233 -6.46 -9.15 -1.58
C VAL A 233 -7.81 -9.85 -1.68
N LEU A 234 -8.71 -9.31 -2.51
CA LEU A 234 -10.02 -9.90 -2.71
C LEU A 234 -9.92 -11.06 -3.70
N GLN A 235 -10.45 -12.21 -3.31
CA GLN A 235 -10.64 -13.34 -4.21
C GLN A 235 -11.92 -13.09 -5.01
N ALA A 236 -11.81 -13.03 -6.34
CA ALA A 236 -12.98 -13.00 -7.19
C ALA A 236 -13.67 -14.37 -7.14
N SER A 237 -14.93 -14.41 -6.70
CA SER A 237 -15.78 -15.59 -6.87
C SER A 237 -16.15 -15.71 -8.35
N SER A 238 -15.63 -16.73 -9.02
CA SER A 238 -16.01 -17.14 -10.39
C SER A 238 -17.22 -18.06 -10.40
#